data_AF-A0A3D4BC66-F1
#
_entry.id   AF-A0A3D4BC66-F1
#
_cell.length_a   1.000
_cell.length_b   1.000
_cell.length_c   1.000
_cell.angle_alpha   90.00
_cell.angle_beta   90.00
_cell.angle_gamma   90.00
#
_symmetry.space_group_name_H-M   'P 1'
#
loop_
_entity.id
_entity.type
_entity.pdbx_description
1 polymer ?
#
loop_
_entity_poly.entity_id
_entity_poly.type
_entity_poly.pdbx_seq_one_letter_code
_entity_poly.pdbx_strand_id
1 'polypeptide(L)'
;MWFTCNYYPTDVPERDYGGTEVIPGSHLLGRPCTDSLEGTEWEDQIHYNLSPAGSVIMFNNQVWHRGGPNRTERTRYITQVTYARRMVGHKYYPFMNYTMPASDYEAAGPQLKRLLGFLEHGAYG
;
A
#
# COMPACT_ATOMS: atom_id res chain seq x y z
N MET A 1 0.98 -5.63 -12.62
CA MET A 1 1.62 -4.47 -11.98
C MET A 1 0.56 -3.72 -11.18
N TRP A 2 0.81 -3.54 -9.90
CA TRP A 2 -0.03 -2.81 -8.96
C TRP A 2 0.90 -1.96 -8.08
N PHE A 3 0.37 -0.86 -7.54
CA PHE A 3 1.07 0.03 -6.62
C PHE A 3 0.22 0.24 -5.36
N THR A 4 0.87 0.51 -4.25
CA THR A 4 0.19 0.78 -2.98
C THR A 4 0.39 2.23 -2.58
N CYS A 5 -0.68 2.83 -2.08
CA CYS A 5 -0.69 4.11 -1.40
C CYS A 5 -0.85 3.86 0.10
N ASN A 6 0.12 4.26 0.90
CA ASN A 6 0.03 4.30 2.35
C ASN A 6 -0.31 5.74 2.75
N TYR A 7 -1.53 5.95 3.24
CA TYR A 7 -1.98 7.22 3.82
C TYR A 7 -1.66 7.24 5.31
N TYR A 8 -1.07 8.34 5.76
CA TYR A 8 -0.61 8.53 7.14
C TYR A 8 -1.58 9.47 7.86
N PRO A 9 -2.59 8.97 8.59
CA PRO A 9 -3.43 9.80 9.46
C PRO A 9 -2.71 10.26 10.74
N THR A 10 -1.51 9.73 11.02
CA THR A 10 -0.70 10.08 12.19
C THR A 10 0.70 10.53 11.78
N ASP A 11 1.27 11.49 12.51
CA ASP A 11 2.65 11.91 12.30
C ASP A 11 3.65 10.78 12.56
N VAL A 12 4.65 10.70 11.69
CA VAL A 12 5.81 9.80 11.78
C VAL A 12 7.05 10.67 11.61
N PRO A 13 7.47 11.40 12.66
CA PRO A 13 8.56 12.37 12.55
C PRO A 13 9.94 11.70 12.51
N GLU A 14 10.08 10.50 13.09
CA GLU A 14 11.35 9.81 13.30
C GLU A 14 11.22 8.31 13.09
N ARG A 15 12.35 7.62 12.93
CA ARG A 15 12.43 6.17 12.65
C ARG A 15 11.63 5.34 13.65
N ASP A 16 11.70 5.70 14.93
CA ASP A 16 11.11 4.92 16.03
C ASP A 16 9.58 4.90 16.00
N TYR A 17 8.95 5.83 15.28
CA TYR A 17 7.50 5.83 15.04
C TYR A 17 7.07 4.79 14.00
N GLY A 18 8.04 4.10 13.37
CA GLY A 18 7.82 3.01 12.44
C GLY A 18 7.23 3.48 11.11
N GLY A 19 7.87 4.39 10.38
CA GLY A 19 7.45 4.65 9.00
C GLY A 19 7.48 3.39 8.13
N THR A 20 6.83 3.42 6.96
CA THR A 20 7.12 2.42 5.92
C THR A 20 8.61 2.53 5.57
N GLU A 21 9.31 1.42 5.50
CA GLU A 21 10.70 1.33 5.09
C GLU A 21 10.76 0.75 3.68
N VAL A 22 11.62 1.31 2.82
CA VAL A 22 11.81 0.84 1.44
C VAL A 22 13.29 0.82 1.07
N ILE A 23 13.69 -0.05 0.14
CA ILE A 23 14.95 0.09 -0.60
C ILE A 23 14.64 0.69 -1.97
N PRO A 24 14.91 1.98 -2.21
CA PRO A 24 14.66 2.60 -3.51
C PRO A 24 15.35 1.83 -4.65
N GLY A 25 14.65 1.62 -5.77
CA GLY A 25 15.21 0.92 -6.93
C GLY A 25 15.24 -0.61 -6.85
N SER A 26 14.97 -1.22 -5.69
CA SER A 26 15.04 -2.69 -5.54
C SER A 26 14.06 -3.48 -6.43
N HIS A 27 12.99 -2.86 -6.90
CA HIS A 27 12.06 -3.41 -7.89
C HIS A 27 12.71 -3.73 -9.25
N LEU A 28 13.91 -3.20 -9.52
CA LEU A 28 14.69 -3.45 -10.73
C LEU A 28 15.66 -4.63 -10.60
N LEU A 29 15.84 -5.19 -9.40
CA LEU A 29 16.82 -6.25 -9.15
C LEU A 29 16.38 -7.63 -9.66
N GLY A 30 15.09 -7.82 -9.97
CA GLY A 30 14.57 -9.07 -10.51
C GLY A 30 14.67 -10.28 -9.56
N ARG A 31 14.91 -10.05 -8.26
CA ARG A 31 15.10 -11.09 -7.25
C ARG A 31 14.35 -10.74 -5.94
N PRO A 32 13.98 -11.74 -5.12
CA PRO A 32 13.38 -11.48 -3.81
C PRO A 32 14.39 -10.78 -2.88
N CYS A 33 13.85 -10.11 -1.87
CA CYS A 33 14.64 -9.58 -0.76
C CYS A 33 15.31 -10.75 -0.01
N THR A 34 16.49 -10.50 0.56
CA THR A 34 17.12 -11.42 1.51
C THR A 34 16.32 -11.46 2.81
N ASP A 35 16.47 -12.54 3.59
CA ASP A 35 15.75 -12.72 4.85
C ASP A 35 16.08 -11.64 5.90
N SER A 36 17.31 -11.12 5.85
CA SER A 36 17.75 -9.95 6.62
C SER A 36 18.53 -9.00 5.72
N LEU A 37 18.44 -7.71 6.04
CA LEU A 37 19.25 -6.65 5.45
C LEU A 37 20.47 -6.31 6.32
N GLU A 38 20.50 -6.76 7.58
CA GLU A 38 21.61 -6.49 8.51
C GLU A 38 22.92 -7.09 8.00
N GLY A 39 23.98 -6.28 8.00
CA GLY A 39 25.30 -6.62 7.47
C GLY A 39 25.36 -6.74 5.94
N THR A 40 24.29 -6.40 5.22
CA THR A 40 24.28 -6.40 3.74
C THR A 40 24.58 -5.01 3.18
N GLU A 41 24.96 -4.95 1.91
CA GLU A 41 25.15 -3.68 1.17
C GLU A 41 23.88 -2.79 1.11
N TRP A 42 22.71 -3.35 1.44
CA TRP A 42 21.42 -2.68 1.38
C TRP A 42 21.01 -2.04 2.72
N GLU A 43 21.68 -2.36 3.83
CA GLU A 43 21.31 -1.88 5.16
C GLU A 43 21.27 -0.35 5.22
N ASP A 44 22.33 0.28 4.73
CA ASP A 44 22.46 1.75 4.68
C ASP A 44 21.59 2.39 3.59
N GLN A 45 20.95 1.59 2.74
CA GLN A 45 20.06 2.05 1.68
C GLN A 45 18.58 2.04 2.11
N ILE A 46 18.28 1.64 3.35
CA ILE A 46 16.93 1.70 3.91
C ILE A 46 16.47 3.14 3.98
N HIS A 47 15.47 3.47 3.16
CA HIS A 47 14.76 4.74 3.23
C HIS A 47 13.59 4.63 4.19
N TYR A 48 13.66 5.42 5.27
CA TYR A 48 12.59 5.56 6.26
C TYR A 48 11.63 6.65 5.80
N ASN A 49 10.38 6.30 5.55
CA ASN A 49 9.41 7.29 5.15
C ASN A 49 8.84 8.00 6.38
N LEU A 50 9.47 9.13 6.71
CA LEU A 50 9.10 10.02 7.80
C LEU A 50 8.23 11.14 7.22
N SER A 51 7.06 11.37 7.81
CA SER A 51 6.10 12.32 7.26
C SER A 51 5.07 12.79 8.29
N PRO A 52 4.54 14.02 8.16
CA PRO A 52 3.42 14.48 8.98
C PRO A 52 2.11 13.77 8.61
N ALA A 53 1.13 13.82 9.51
CA ALA A 53 -0.22 13.38 9.24
C ALA A 53 -0.81 14.09 7.99
N GLY A 54 -1.58 13.34 7.19
CA GLY A 54 -2.08 13.75 5.88
C GLY A 54 -1.18 13.37 4.71
N SER A 55 0.04 12.90 4.95
CA SER A 55 0.95 12.48 3.89
C SER A 55 0.55 11.16 3.24
N VAL A 56 0.92 10.99 1.98
CA VAL A 56 0.78 9.73 1.24
C VAL A 56 2.12 9.28 0.69
N ILE A 57 2.44 8.01 0.87
CA ILE A 57 3.57 7.36 0.22
C ILE A 57 3.02 6.43 -0.84
N MET A 58 3.55 6.52 -2.05
CA MET A 58 3.19 5.66 -3.16
C MET A 58 4.41 4.83 -3.56
N PHE A 59 4.25 3.51 -3.68
CA PHE A 59 5.32 2.64 -4.12
C PHE A 59 4.83 1.51 -5.02
N ASN A 60 5.67 1.11 -5.96
CA ASN A 60 5.49 -0.11 -6.73
C ASN A 60 5.68 -1.31 -5.80
N ASN A 61 4.75 -2.26 -5.78
CA ASN A 61 4.80 -3.40 -4.85
C ASN A 61 5.93 -4.40 -5.13
N GLN A 62 6.68 -4.25 -6.21
CA GLN A 62 7.93 -4.99 -6.43
C GLN A 62 9.12 -4.39 -5.67
N VAL A 63 9.00 -3.17 -5.14
CA VAL A 63 10.04 -2.61 -4.29
C VAL A 63 10.10 -3.43 -3.00
N TRP A 64 11.30 -3.73 -2.51
CA TRP A 64 11.47 -4.28 -1.18
C TRP A 64 11.02 -3.23 -0.18
N HIS A 65 10.03 -3.59 0.64
CA HIS A 65 9.42 -2.70 1.62
C HIS A 65 8.94 -3.50 2.83
N ARG A 66 8.82 -2.82 3.97
CA ARG A 66 8.18 -3.35 5.17
C ARG A 66 7.59 -2.21 6.01
N GLY A 67 6.73 -2.54 6.97
CA GLY A 67 6.43 -1.61 8.06
C GLY A 67 7.63 -1.54 9.00
N GLY A 68 8.14 -0.34 9.27
CA GLY A 68 9.19 -0.16 10.26
C GLY A 68 8.69 -0.52 11.67
N PRO A 69 9.59 -0.99 12.55
CA PRO A 69 9.24 -1.29 13.93
C PRO A 69 8.82 -0.01 14.65
N ASN A 70 7.64 -0.03 15.28
CA ASN A 70 7.21 1.06 16.15
C ASN A 70 7.77 0.79 17.56
N ARG A 71 8.69 1.65 17.99
CA ARG A 71 9.38 1.59 19.29
C ARG A 71 8.85 2.62 20.29
N THR A 72 7.75 3.28 19.95
CA THR A 72 7.06 4.24 20.82
C THR A 72 5.82 3.60 21.45
N GLU A 73 5.31 4.23 22.50
CA GLU A 73 4.03 3.85 23.14
C GLU A 73 2.79 4.34 22.35
N ARG A 74 2.98 5.07 21.24
CA ARG A 74 1.90 5.61 20.42
C ARG A 74 1.50 4.60 19.34
N THR A 75 0.20 4.35 19.18
CA THR A 75 -0.30 3.60 18.03
C THR A 75 -0.09 4.37 16.72
N ARG A 76 0.61 3.74 15.76
CA ARG A 76 0.75 4.23 14.40
C ARG A 76 -0.40 3.72 13.54
N TYR A 77 -1.23 4.62 13.01
CA TYR A 77 -2.28 4.27 12.07
C TYR A 77 -1.81 4.54 10.64
N ILE A 78 -2.00 3.58 9.74
CA ILE A 78 -1.76 3.71 8.30
C ILE A 78 -2.93 3.08 7.56
N THR A 79 -3.49 3.80 6.60
CA THR A 79 -4.48 3.23 5.67
C THR A 79 -3.78 2.85 4.38
N GLN A 80 -3.80 1.58 4.02
CA GLN A 80 -3.18 1.09 2.79
C GLN A 80 -4.24 0.84 1.72
N VAL A 81 -4.06 1.46 0.56
CA VAL A 81 -4.92 1.24 -0.62
C VAL A 81 -4.05 0.79 -1.77
N THR A 82 -4.32 -0.40 -2.30
CA THR A 82 -3.56 -0.96 -3.43
C THR A 82 -4.37 -0.84 -4.72
N TYR A 83 -3.77 -0.20 -5.72
CA TYR A 83 -4.35 -0.02 -7.04
C TYR A 83 -3.72 -1.00 -8.01
N ALA A 84 -4.56 -1.78 -8.68
CA ALA A 84 -4.12 -2.78 -9.63
C ALA A 84 -4.82 -2.61 -10.98
N ARG A 85 -4.27 -3.24 -12.02
CA ARG A 85 -5.00 -3.42 -13.28
C ARG A 85 -6.27 -4.22 -13.02
N ARG A 86 -7.34 -3.87 -13.73
CA ARG A 86 -8.68 -4.48 -13.64
C ARG A 86 -8.66 -6.01 -13.52
N MET A 87 -7.87 -6.70 -14.34
CA MET A 87 -7.77 -8.17 -14.34
C MET A 87 -7.39 -8.79 -12.98
N VAL A 88 -6.71 -8.03 -12.12
CA VAL A 88 -6.31 -8.50 -10.78
C VAL A 88 -7.52 -8.50 -9.83
N GLY A 89 -8.45 -7.56 -9.97
CA GLY A 89 -9.66 -7.48 -9.14
C GLY A 89 -10.57 -8.70 -9.28
N HIS A 90 -10.59 -9.33 -10.46
CA HIS A 90 -11.36 -10.57 -10.70
C HIS A 90 -10.74 -11.79 -10.01
N LYS A 91 -9.42 -11.79 -9.76
CA LYS A 91 -8.72 -12.91 -9.09
C LYS A 91 -8.95 -12.92 -7.57
N TYR A 92 -9.32 -11.78 -7.00
CA TYR A 92 -9.70 -11.61 -5.60
C TYR A 92 -11.20 -11.33 -5.46
N TYR A 93 -12.03 -12.05 -6.22
CA TYR A 93 -13.48 -12.09 -6.01
C TYR A 93 -13.74 -12.24 -4.50
N PRO A 94 -14.53 -11.35 -3.87
CA PRO A 94 -14.32 -11.05 -2.47
C PRO A 94 -14.66 -12.25 -1.59
N PHE A 95 -13.68 -12.73 -0.85
CA PHE A 95 -13.88 -13.38 0.45
C PHE A 95 -14.37 -12.37 1.53
N MET A 96 -14.98 -11.26 1.11
CA MET A 96 -15.50 -10.24 1.99
C MET A 96 -17.02 -10.30 1.94
N ASN A 97 -17.66 -10.59 3.08
CA ASN A 97 -19.09 -10.41 3.31
C ASN A 97 -19.47 -8.92 3.38
N TYR A 98 -18.86 -8.10 2.52
CA TYR A 98 -19.04 -6.68 2.48
C TYR A 98 -20.08 -6.33 1.42
N THR A 99 -21.19 -5.76 1.86
CA THR A 99 -22.20 -5.17 1.00
C THR A 99 -22.07 -3.65 1.10
N MET A 100 -21.72 -2.99 -0.01
CA MET A 100 -21.68 -1.53 -0.07
C MET A 100 -23.08 -0.97 0.22
N PRO A 101 -23.24 -0.06 1.19
CA PRO A 101 -24.51 0.61 1.43
C PRO A 101 -25.01 1.31 0.16
N ALA A 102 -26.32 1.22 -0.11
CA ALA A 102 -26.92 1.80 -1.32
C ALA A 102 -26.68 3.31 -1.41
N SER A 103 -26.72 4.03 -0.28
CA SER A 103 -26.43 5.47 -0.22
C SER A 103 -25.04 5.80 -0.76
N ASP A 104 -24.04 4.99 -0.44
CA ASP A 104 -22.65 5.24 -0.81
C ASP A 104 -22.42 4.96 -2.30
N TYR A 105 -23.09 3.92 -2.82
CA TYR A 105 -23.10 3.64 -4.25
C TYR A 105 -23.79 4.77 -5.03
N GLU A 106 -24.97 5.22 -4.62
CA GLU A 106 -25.70 6.26 -5.35
C GLU A 106 -24.99 7.62 -5.31
N ALA A 107 -24.33 7.96 -4.19
CA ALA A 107 -23.53 9.16 -4.07
C ALA A 107 -22.22 9.12 -4.87
N ALA A 108 -21.73 7.94 -5.26
CA ALA A 108 -20.47 7.78 -5.96
C ALA A 108 -20.57 8.15 -7.45
N GLY A 109 -19.67 9.03 -7.90
CA GLY A 109 -19.50 9.32 -9.33
C GLY A 109 -18.91 8.13 -10.12
N PRO A 110 -18.95 8.16 -11.45
CA PRO A 110 -18.52 7.05 -12.31
C PRO A 110 -17.08 6.58 -12.03
N GLN A 111 -16.18 7.52 -11.74
CA GLN A 111 -14.78 7.20 -11.45
C GLN A 111 -14.60 6.45 -10.12
N LEU A 112 -15.33 6.85 -9.07
CA LEU A 112 -15.26 6.20 -7.77
C LEU A 112 -15.87 4.80 -7.82
N LYS A 113 -17.02 4.64 -8.49
CA LYS A 113 -17.63 3.33 -8.76
C LYS A 113 -16.64 2.37 -9.43
N ARG A 114 -15.91 2.86 -10.43
CA ARG A 114 -14.85 2.10 -11.11
C ARG A 114 -13.72 1.66 -10.18
N LEU A 115 -13.26 2.55 -9.28
CA LEU A 115 -12.20 2.22 -8.31
C LEU A 115 -12.68 1.23 -7.23
N LEU A 116 -13.96 1.29 -6.85
CA LEU A 116 -14.60 0.38 -5.90
C LEU A 116 -14.94 -0.99 -6.49
N GLY A 117 -14.64 -1.23 -7.77
CA GLY A 117 -14.85 -2.52 -8.43
C GLY A 117 -16.24 -2.71 -9.04
N PHE A 118 -17.09 -1.68 -9.07
CA PHE A 118 -18.35 -1.69 -9.84
C PHE A 118 -18.04 -1.46 -11.32
N LEU A 119 -17.55 -2.52 -11.96
CA LEU A 119 -17.12 -2.54 -13.35
C LEU A 119 -18.16 -3.29 -14.20
N GLU A 120 -18.36 -2.86 -15.43
CA GLU A 120 -19.09 -3.65 -16.42
C GLU A 120 -18.40 -5.01 -16.59
N HIS A 121 -19.14 -6.05 -16.91
CA HIS A 121 -18.58 -7.37 -17.18
C HIS A 121 -17.91 -7.40 -18.59
N GLY A 122 -16.80 -8.13 -18.73
CA GLY A 122 -16.08 -8.29 -19.99
C GLY A 122 -16.58 -9.50 -20.80
N ALA A 123 -16.04 -9.69 -22.01
CA ALA A 123 -16.51 -10.74 -22.94
C ALA A 123 -16.33 -12.19 -22.42
N TYR A 124 -15.49 -12.41 -21.42
CA TYR A 124 -15.23 -13.72 -20.80
C TYR A 124 -15.55 -13.73 -19.30
N GLY A 125 -16.42 -12.81 -18.87
CA GLY A 125 -16.89 -12.67 -17.49
C GLY A 125 -17.77 -11.45 -17.36
#